data_AF-A0A0M3K588-F1
#
_entry.id   AF-A0A0M3K588-F1
#
_cell.length_a   1.000
_cell.length_b   1.000
_cell.length_c   1.000
_cell.angle_alpha   90.00
_cell.angle_beta   90.00
_cell.angle_gamma   90.00
#
_symmetry.space_group_name_H-M   'P 1'
#
loop_
_entity.id
_entity.type
_entity.pdbx_description
1 polymer ?
#
loop_
_entity_poly.entity_id
_entity_poly.type
_entity_poly.pdbx_seq_one_letter_code
_entity_poly.pdbx_strand_id
1 'polypeptide(L)'
;MLFKHSLCSSSGHILNGNANEIICMPYDEVQKITKVHCMTPWPGRAIEVRLESKRKPLQFVGITKRDEFFDTVIELASQAGVNLSFS
;
A
#
# COMPACT_ATOMS: atom_id res chain seq x y z
N MET A 1 6.92 21.18 4.77
CA MET A 1 6.22 19.88 4.66
C MET A 1 5.02 19.93 5.58
N LEU A 2 3.81 19.86 5.05
CA LEU A 2 2.56 19.90 5.82
C LEU A 2 1.88 18.54 5.69
N PHE A 3 2.00 17.70 6.71
CA PHE A 3 1.17 16.51 6.84
C PHE A 3 -0.17 16.93 7.45
N LYS A 4 -1.16 17.16 6.61
CA LYS A 4 -2.54 17.35 7.05
C LYS A 4 -3.15 15.96 7.27
N HIS A 5 -3.35 15.60 8.54
CA HIS A 5 -4.18 14.46 8.91
C HIS A 5 -5.58 14.67 8.34
N SER A 6 -5.97 13.85 7.36
CA SER A 6 -7.36 13.71 6.94
C SER A 6 -7.69 12.23 7.00
N LEU A 7 -8.44 11.87 8.04
CA LEU A 7 -9.13 10.60 8.16
C LEU A 7 -10.22 10.59 7.08
N CYS A 8 -10.00 9.87 5.97
CA CYS A 8 -11.05 9.62 4.99
C CYS A 8 -11.76 8.31 5.32
N SER A 9 -13.02 8.48 5.70
CA SER A 9 -14.03 7.50 6.06
C SER A 9 -14.47 6.62 4.88
N SER A 10 -14.97 5.45 5.24
CA SER A 10 -15.48 4.32 4.48
C SER A 10 -16.27 4.66 3.19
N SER A 11 -15.82 4.14 2.04
CA SER A 11 -16.64 3.58 0.95
C SER A 11 -15.76 3.25 -0.27
N GLY A 12 -15.51 1.96 -0.50
CA GLY A 12 -14.77 1.49 -1.67
C GLY A 12 -15.59 1.64 -2.95
N HIS A 13 -15.20 2.58 -3.82
CA HIS A 13 -15.61 2.63 -5.22
C HIS A 13 -14.44 2.20 -6.12
N ILE A 14 -14.72 1.30 -7.06
CA ILE A 14 -13.80 0.98 -8.16
C ILE A 14 -13.76 2.20 -9.08
N LEU A 15 -12.59 2.81 -9.26
CA LEU A 15 -12.42 3.97 -10.14
C LEU A 15 -11.37 3.72 -11.22
N ASN A 16 -11.60 4.42 -12.32
CA ASN A 16 -11.14 4.15 -13.66
C ASN A 16 -9.84 4.94 -13.86
N GLY A 17 -8.70 4.26 -13.77
CA GLY A 17 -7.36 4.81 -13.64
C GLY A 17 -7.04 6.03 -14.50
N ASN A 18 -7.19 7.22 -13.91
CA ASN A 18 -6.66 8.48 -14.40
C ASN A 18 -5.41 8.82 -13.57
N ALA A 19 -4.38 9.42 -14.17
CA ALA A 19 -3.05 9.60 -13.56
C ALA A 19 -2.99 10.46 -12.27
N ASN A 20 -4.13 10.96 -11.78
CA ASN A 20 -4.27 11.77 -10.57
C ASN A 20 -5.20 11.12 -9.52
N GLU A 21 -5.50 9.82 -9.64
CA GLU A 21 -6.30 9.13 -8.63
C GLU A 21 -5.48 8.88 -7.36
N ILE A 22 -5.91 9.51 -6.27
CA ILE A 22 -5.36 9.24 -4.94
C ILE A 22 -6.06 8.00 -4.39
N ILE A 23 -5.28 6.96 -4.13
CA ILE A 23 -5.76 5.76 -3.45
C ILE A 23 -5.53 5.95 -1.95
N CYS A 24 -6.60 6.21 -1.21
CA CYS A 24 -6.59 6.16 0.25
C CYS A 24 -6.86 4.73 0.71
N MET A 25 -6.00 4.19 1.56
CA MET A 25 -6.08 2.80 2.04
C MET A 25 -5.82 2.80 3.55
N PRO A 26 -6.84 2.49 4.37
CA PRO A 26 -6.68 2.49 5.81
C PRO A 26 -5.94 1.22 6.27
N TYR A 27 -5.15 1.33 7.33
CA TYR A 27 -4.24 0.24 7.75
C TYR A 27 -4.96 -1.00 8.25
N ASP A 28 -6.14 -0.84 8.85
CA ASP A 28 -7.01 -1.92 9.32
C ASP A 28 -7.48 -2.84 8.18
N GLU A 29 -7.60 -2.30 6.96
CA GLU A 29 -7.95 -3.10 5.78
C GLU A 29 -6.75 -3.91 5.24
N VAL A 30 -5.53 -3.56 5.62
CA VAL A 30 -4.31 -4.19 5.11
C VAL A 30 -4.02 -5.45 5.93
N GLN A 31 -4.15 -6.62 5.30
CA GLN A 31 -3.83 -7.89 5.93
C GLN A 31 -2.34 -8.21 5.85
N LYS A 32 -1.75 -7.95 4.67
CA LYS A 32 -0.37 -8.30 4.40
C LYS A 32 0.30 -7.30 3.47
N ILE A 33 1.53 -6.93 3.78
CA ILE A 33 2.40 -6.21 2.85
C ILE A 33 3.63 -7.05 2.53
N THR A 34 4.06 -7.08 1.27
CA THR A 34 5.14 -7.97 0.83
C THR A 34 6.06 -7.27 -0.17
N LYS A 35 7.37 -7.42 0.04
CA LYS A 35 8.36 -6.99 -0.95
C LYS A 35 8.48 -8.07 -2.01
N VAL A 36 8.14 -7.74 -3.25
CA VAL A 36 8.27 -8.69 -4.36
C VAL A 36 9.36 -8.24 -5.33
N HIS A 37 10.06 -9.23 -5.89
CA HIS A 37 10.89 -9.08 -7.08
C HIS A 37 10.10 -9.64 -8.26
N CYS A 38 9.64 -8.76 -9.14
CA CYS A 38 8.95 -9.17 -10.35
C CYS A 38 9.98 -9.47 -11.44
N MET A 39 9.91 -10.67 -12.01
CA MET A 39 10.78 -11.15 -13.10
C MET A 39 10.23 -10.84 -14.50
N THR A 40 9.23 -9.97 -14.65
CA THR A 40 8.51 -9.71 -15.92
C THR A 40 8.46 -8.22 -16.27
N PRO A 41 8.26 -7.89 -17.56
CA PRO A 41 9.32 -7.63 -18.54
C PRO A 41 10.29 -6.50 -18.17
N TRP A 42 10.00 -5.71 -17.11
CA TRP A 42 10.93 -4.77 -16.51
C TRP A 42 11.32 -5.33 -15.15
N PRO A 43 12.57 -5.79 -14.96
CA PRO A 43 13.03 -6.27 -13.67
C PRO A 43 12.80 -5.16 -12.64
N GLY A 44 11.83 -5.40 -11.75
CA GLY A 44 11.19 -4.35 -10.99
C GLY A 44 11.03 -4.76 -9.54
N ARG A 45 11.48 -3.88 -8.65
CA ARG A 45 11.15 -3.94 -7.23
C ARG A 45 9.73 -3.42 -7.07
N ALA A 46 8.86 -4.21 -6.45
CA ALA A 46 7.48 -3.82 -6.19
C ALA A 46 7.05 -4.14 -4.76
N ILE A 47 5.97 -3.51 -4.34
CA ILE A 47 5.27 -3.78 -3.09
C ILE A 47 3.89 -4.33 -3.41
N GLU A 48 3.58 -5.49 -2.83
CA GLU A 48 2.23 -6.03 -2.85
C GLU A 48 1.53 -5.76 -1.53
N VAL A 49 0.30 -5.29 -1.61
CA VAL A 49 -0.57 -5.04 -0.47
C VAL A 49 -1.83 -5.88 -0.64
N ARG A 50 -2.01 -6.84 0.27
CA ARG A 50 -3.21 -7.66 0.35
C ARG A 50 -4.21 -6.99 1.28
N LEU A 51 -5.38 -6.72 0.74
CA LEU A 51 -6.50 -6.15 1.46
C LEU A 51 -7.48 -7.22 1.90
N GLU A 52 -8.18 -6.99 2.99
CA GLU A 52 -9.29 -7.84 3.43
C GLU A 52 -10.46 -7.79 2.44
N SER A 53 -10.79 -6.60 1.93
CA SER A 53 -11.93 -6.39 1.04
C SER A 53 -11.71 -6.93 -0.39
N LYS A 54 -10.46 -7.13 -0.81
CA LYS A 54 -10.11 -7.47 -2.19
C LYS A 54 -9.47 -8.85 -2.28
N ARG A 55 -10.00 -9.66 -3.20
CA ARG A 55 -9.46 -10.98 -3.52
C ARG A 55 -8.07 -10.92 -4.16
N LYS A 56 -7.77 -9.87 -4.94
CA LYS A 56 -6.46 -9.68 -5.60
C LYS A 56 -5.64 -8.61 -4.85
N PRO A 57 -4.34 -8.84 -4.62
CA PRO A 57 -3.49 -7.83 -4.01
C PRO A 57 -3.32 -6.62 -4.94
N LEU A 58 -3.13 -5.45 -4.34
CA LEU A 58 -2.68 -4.26 -5.05
C LEU A 58 -1.17 -4.33 -5.20
N GLN A 59 -0.66 -4.00 -6.39
CA GLN A 59 0.76 -4.00 -6.67
C GLN A 59 1.24 -2.60 -7.02
N PHE A 60 2.21 -2.11 -6.26
CA PHE A 60 2.85 -0.82 -6.46
C PHE A 60 4.24 -1.04 -7.06
N VAL A 61 4.43 -0.60 -8.30
CA VAL A 61 5.67 -0.72 -9.07
C VAL A 61 6.35 0.65 -9.23
N GLY A 62 7.64 0.65 -9.57
CA GLY A 62 8.36 1.91 -9.85
C GLY A 62 8.71 2.74 -8.61
N ILE A 63 8.73 2.14 -7.42
CA ILE A 63 9.09 2.83 -6.18
C ILE A 63 10.63 2.91 -6.06
N THR A 64 11.20 4.09 -6.29
CA THR A 64 12.66 4.32 -6.23
C THR A 64 13.26 3.94 -4.87
N LYS A 65 12.57 4.28 -3.78
CA LYS A 65 12.97 4.01 -2.39
C LYS A 65 12.06 2.94 -1.76
N ARG A 66 11.91 1.79 -2.44
CA ARG A 66 10.98 0.72 -2.04
C ARG A 66 11.14 0.32 -0.56
N ASP A 67 12.37 0.11 -0.13
CA ASP A 67 12.65 -0.42 1.21
C ASP A 67 12.31 0.62 2.30
N GLU A 68 12.70 1.89 2.10
CA GLU A 68 12.31 2.99 3.00
C GLU A 68 10.78 3.16 3.05
N PHE A 69 10.11 3.08 1.90
CA PHE A 69 8.64 3.14 1.83
C PHE A 69 7.99 1.99 2.62
N PHE A 70 8.50 0.77 2.45
CA PHE A 70 8.01 -0.40 3.16
C PHE A 70 8.18 -0.26 4.67
N ASP A 71 9.38 0.12 5.13
CA ASP A 71 9.67 0.28 6.56
C ASP A 71 8.79 1.38 7.18
N THR A 72 8.58 2.49 6.45
CA THR A 72 7.68 3.58 6.88
C THR A 72 6.24 3.10 7.03
N VAL A 73 5.73 2.28 6.10
CA VAL A 73 4.36 1.74 6.17
C VAL A 73 4.20 0.82 7.38
N ILE A 74 5.17 -0.06 7.64
CA ILE A 74 5.16 -0.96 8.80
C ILE A 74 5.19 -0.15 10.10
N GLU A 75 6.06 0.85 10.18
CA GLU A 75 6.17 1.71 11.36
C GLU A 75 4.86 2.46 11.65
N LEU A 76 4.27 3.09 10.63
CA LEU A 76 3.03 3.85 10.78
C LEU A 76 1.84 2.95 11.15
N ALA A 77 1.76 1.75 10.57
CA ALA A 77 0.71 0.80 10.93
C ALA A 77 0.86 0.33 12.38
N SER A 78 2.09 0.06 12.83
CA SER A 78 2.37 -0.29 14.23
C SER A 78 2.01 0.86 15.18
N GLN A 79 2.32 2.11 14.81
CA GLN A 79 1.93 3.29 15.61
C GLN A 79 0.41 3.46 15.68
N ALA A 80 -0.32 3.06 14.65
CA ALA A 80 -1.79 3.03 14.63
C ALA A 80 -2.38 1.83 15.40
N GLY A 81 -1.56 0.96 16.00
CA GLY A 81 -2.00 -0.23 16.73
C GLY A 81 -2.44 -1.39 15.83
N VAL A 82 -2.11 -1.34 14.54
CA VAL A 82 -2.44 -2.39 13.57
C VAL A 82 -1.24 -3.31 13.38
N ASN A 83 -1.48 -4.61 13.49
CA ASN A 83 -0.43 -5.62 13.35
C ASN A 83 -0.46 -6.20 11.94
N LEU A 84 0.35 -5.62 11.04
CA LEU A 84 0.45 -6.07 9.66
C LEU A 84 1.29 -7.34 9.54
N SER A 85 0.81 -8.33 8.78
CA SER A 85 1.68 -9.44 8.38
C SER A 85 2.63 -8.99 7.27
N PHE A 86 3.92 -9.32 7.36
CA PHE A 86 4.89 -8.90 6.35
C PHE A 86 5.92 -9.98 6.00
N SER A 87 6.40 -9.95 4.75
CA SER A 87 7.44 -10.85 4.22
C SER A 87 8.26 -10.20 3.12
#